data_AF-K2RCZ2-F1
#
_entry.id   AF-K2RCZ2-F1
#
_cell.length_a   1.000
_cell.length_b   1.000
_cell.length_c   1.000
_cell.angle_alpha   90.00
_cell.angle_beta   90.00
_cell.angle_gamma   90.00
#
_symmetry.space_group_name_H-M   'P 1'
#
loop_
_entity.id
_entity.type
_entity.pdbx_description
1 polymer ?
#
loop_
_entity_poly.entity_id
_entity_poly.type
_entity_poly.pdbx_seq_one_letter_code
_entity_poly.pdbx_strand_id
1 'polypeptide(L)'
;MDPDVQKVIDTTVAGTISALESAAKEASVKRFVLTSSAGAVRDIEKHIPEKPVLVDEFNEDAVALARNIPKSLTSLQKGFIAYEASKTISEQKAWAWVKENQPNFGFSTVVAPAILGRPLSVEKQGHPASSAIPVKLFEDNAAEFKYMSRFFYVSGEDVGLIHVAALVHPDVGNERIFAYAGPYSWNDWLKTFRELCPGKKFPDDAPGLDYAMSKIEGRERAERLLIDMGKPGFMGLEETVKANIEHLLA
;
A
#
# COMPACT_ATOMS: atom_id res chain seq x y z
N MET A 1 -16.60 -1.24 -3.81
CA MET A 1 -16.66 -0.57 -2.49
C MET A 1 -18.10 -0.16 -2.24
N ASP A 2 -18.54 -0.14 -0.98
CA ASP A 2 -19.87 0.35 -0.62
C ASP A 2 -20.01 1.83 -1.03
N PRO A 3 -21.10 2.24 -1.72
CA PRO A 3 -21.26 3.63 -2.14
C PRO A 3 -21.47 4.61 -0.98
N ASP A 4 -21.81 4.11 0.22
CA ASP A 4 -21.96 4.93 1.41
C ASP A 4 -20.60 5.17 2.08
N VAL A 5 -20.06 6.37 1.85
CA VAL A 5 -18.75 6.82 2.34
C VAL A 5 -18.69 6.82 3.86
N GLN A 6 -19.75 7.29 4.53
CA GLN A 6 -19.76 7.37 5.99
C GLN A 6 -19.76 5.97 6.58
N LYS A 7 -20.56 5.06 6.00
CA LYS A 7 -20.57 3.66 6.41
C LYS A 7 -19.21 2.97 6.23
N VAL A 8 -18.48 3.25 5.14
CA VAL A 8 -17.12 2.73 4.93
C VAL A 8 -16.17 3.22 6.03
N ILE A 9 -16.21 4.52 6.35
CA ILE A 9 -15.39 5.11 7.41
C ILE A 9 -15.74 4.48 8.77
N ASP A 10 -17.01 4.50 9.15
CA ASP A 10 -17.48 4.01 10.46
C ASP A 10 -17.15 2.54 10.67
N THR A 11 -17.37 1.71 9.64
CA THR A 11 -17.06 0.27 9.71
C THR A 11 -15.56 0.04 9.89
N THR A 12 -14.71 0.81 9.20
CA THR A 12 -13.25 0.67 9.28
C THR A 12 -12.73 1.10 10.64
N VAL A 13 -13.23 2.23 11.15
CA VAL A 13 -12.86 2.75 12.48
C VAL A 13 -13.32 1.78 13.57
N ALA A 14 -14.58 1.33 13.53
CA ALA A 14 -15.12 0.40 14.51
C ALA A 14 -14.31 -0.91 14.53
N GLY A 15 -14.01 -1.50 13.37
CA GLY A 15 -13.20 -2.72 13.29
C GLY A 15 -11.81 -2.55 13.90
N THR A 16 -11.15 -1.42 13.62
CA THR A 16 -9.81 -1.13 14.15
C THR A 16 -9.82 -0.94 15.66
N ILE A 17 -10.76 -0.14 16.19
CA ILE A 17 -10.86 0.09 17.63
C ILE A 17 -11.26 -1.18 18.37
N SER A 18 -12.23 -1.95 17.87
CA SER A 18 -12.62 -3.22 18.49
C SER A 18 -11.47 -4.23 18.54
N ALA A 19 -10.59 -4.26 17.54
CA ALA A 19 -9.39 -5.11 17.56
C ALA A 19 -8.39 -4.66 18.63
N LEU A 20 -8.14 -3.36 18.77
CA LEU A 20 -7.28 -2.79 19.83
C LEU A 20 -7.83 -3.05 21.23
N GLU A 21 -9.12 -2.81 21.43
CA GLU A 21 -9.80 -3.07 22.70
C GLU A 21 -9.77 -4.55 23.08
N SER A 22 -9.90 -5.44 22.09
CA SER A 22 -9.81 -6.89 22.32
C SER A 22 -8.38 -7.29 22.70
N ALA A 23 -7.38 -6.78 21.98
CA ALA A 23 -5.98 -7.03 22.29
C ALA A 23 -5.58 -6.54 23.69
N ALA A 24 -6.10 -5.38 24.13
CA ALA A 24 -5.75 -4.82 25.44
C ALA A 24 -6.37 -5.57 26.62
N LYS A 25 -7.41 -6.38 26.39
CA LYS A 25 -7.98 -7.28 27.40
C LYS A 25 -7.10 -8.51 27.63
N GLU A 26 -6.19 -8.81 26.71
CA GLU A 26 -5.35 -10.00 26.74
C GLU A 26 -3.94 -9.68 27.22
N ALA A 27 -3.62 -10.04 28.47
CA ALA A 27 -2.32 -9.77 29.08
C ALA A 27 -1.12 -10.41 28.32
N SER A 28 -1.39 -11.43 27.52
CA SER A 28 -0.43 -12.16 26.69
C SER A 28 -0.01 -11.39 25.44
N VAL A 29 -0.82 -10.44 24.95
CA VAL A 29 -0.49 -9.63 23.77
C VAL A 29 0.59 -8.62 24.14
N LYS A 30 1.72 -8.67 23.41
CA LYS A 30 2.88 -7.78 23.64
C LYS A 30 3.13 -6.78 22.51
N ARG A 31 2.65 -7.08 21.30
CA ARG A 31 2.78 -6.23 20.12
C ARG A 31 1.49 -6.30 19.32
N PHE A 32 1.06 -5.15 18.80
CA PHE A 32 -0.05 -5.03 17.87
C PHE A 32 0.43 -4.26 16.65
N VAL A 33 0.24 -4.83 15.46
CA VAL A 33 0.62 -4.20 14.20
C VAL A 33 -0.64 -3.97 13.36
N LEU A 34 -0.92 -2.72 13.04
CA LEU A 34 -2.02 -2.32 12.16
C LEU A 34 -1.53 -2.19 10.72
N THR A 35 -2.16 -2.91 9.80
CA THR A 35 -1.92 -2.72 8.35
C THR A 35 -2.64 -1.46 7.86
N SER A 36 -1.86 -0.40 7.67
CA SER A 36 -2.30 0.85 7.08
C SER A 36 -2.00 0.88 5.57
N SER A 37 -2.11 2.05 4.94
CA SER A 37 -2.00 2.23 3.50
C SER A 37 -1.36 3.55 3.16
N ALA A 38 -0.68 3.64 2.01
CA ALA A 38 -0.23 4.91 1.44
C ALA A 38 -1.39 5.92 1.31
N GLY A 39 -2.62 5.45 1.10
CA GLY A 39 -3.82 6.28 1.07
C GLY A 39 -4.13 6.98 2.40
N ALA A 40 -3.56 6.52 3.53
CA ALA A 40 -3.65 7.19 4.83
C ALA A 40 -2.69 8.37 4.98
N VAL A 41 -1.69 8.49 4.10
CA VAL A 41 -0.61 9.48 4.20
C VAL A 41 -0.89 10.69 3.31
N ARG A 42 -1.07 10.45 2.02
CA ARG A 42 -1.45 11.46 1.02
C ARG A 42 -1.81 10.78 -0.29
N ASP A 43 -2.45 11.55 -1.16
CA ASP A 43 -2.46 11.22 -2.58
C ASP A 43 -1.03 11.33 -3.12
N ILE A 44 -0.40 10.17 -3.32
CA ILE A 44 0.96 10.06 -3.85
C ILE A 44 0.99 10.12 -5.39
N GLU A 45 -0.18 10.15 -6.06
CA GLU A 45 -0.28 10.41 -7.51
C GLU A 45 -0.20 11.91 -7.82
N LYS A 46 -0.61 12.77 -6.89
CA LYS A 46 -0.33 14.20 -6.95
C LYS A 46 1.16 14.45 -6.75
N HIS A 47 1.89 14.45 -7.87
CA HIS A 47 3.26 14.93 -7.92
C HIS A 47 3.33 16.35 -7.35
N ILE A 48 3.96 16.50 -6.19
CA ILE A 48 4.39 17.79 -5.66
C ILE A 48 5.91 17.74 -5.70
N PRO A 49 6.54 18.30 -6.76
CA PRO A 49 7.99 18.32 -6.84
C PRO A 49 8.55 18.97 -5.57
N GLU A 50 9.67 18.42 -5.09
CA GLU A 50 10.47 18.97 -3.96
C GLU A 50 9.91 18.78 -2.54
N LYS A 51 8.65 18.32 -2.36
CA LYS A 51 8.13 18.03 -1.01
C LYS A 51 8.27 16.54 -0.66
N PRO A 52 9.13 16.15 0.31
CA PRO A 52 9.16 14.78 0.80
C PRO A 52 7.85 14.41 1.48
N VAL A 53 7.53 13.12 1.47
CA VAL A 53 6.43 12.54 2.25
C VAL A 53 6.97 12.26 3.65
N LEU A 54 6.34 12.83 4.67
CA LEU A 54 6.81 12.72 6.06
C LEU A 54 6.16 11.54 6.77
N VAL A 55 6.86 10.95 7.74
CA VAL A 55 6.38 9.77 8.49
C VAL A 55 5.18 10.09 9.38
N ASP A 56 4.95 11.36 9.73
CA ASP A 56 3.83 11.85 10.55
C ASP A 56 2.70 12.47 9.70
N GLU A 57 2.83 12.50 8.37
CA GLU A 57 1.82 13.04 7.45
C GLU A 57 0.58 12.13 7.40
N PHE A 58 -0.60 12.74 7.38
CA PHE A 58 -1.89 12.09 7.20
C PHE A 58 -2.66 12.76 6.06
N ASN A 59 -3.49 11.98 5.36
CA ASN A 59 -4.20 12.44 4.16
C ASN A 59 -5.45 13.26 4.52
N GLU A 60 -5.24 14.45 5.10
CA GLU A 60 -6.30 15.38 5.48
C GLU A 60 -7.15 15.83 4.28
N ASP A 61 -6.55 15.85 3.09
CA ASP A 61 -7.25 16.15 1.83
C ASP A 61 -8.34 15.12 1.53
N ALA A 62 -8.03 13.82 1.66
CA ALA A 62 -9.03 12.77 1.46
C ALA A 62 -10.14 12.83 2.52
N VAL A 63 -9.79 13.12 3.78
CA VAL A 63 -10.76 13.31 4.86
C VAL A 63 -11.69 14.49 4.57
N ALA A 64 -11.14 15.62 4.12
CA ALA A 64 -11.93 16.79 3.74
C ALA A 64 -12.83 16.50 2.53
N LEU A 65 -12.31 15.83 1.50
CA LEU A 65 -13.04 15.49 0.30
C LEU A 65 -14.17 14.49 0.56
N ALA A 66 -13.97 13.52 1.45
CA ALA A 66 -14.97 12.53 1.85
C ALA A 66 -16.21 13.15 2.52
N ARG A 67 -16.07 14.32 3.19
CA ARG A 67 -17.21 15.04 3.78
C ARG A 67 -18.16 15.61 2.73
N ASN A 68 -17.67 15.92 1.53
CA ASN A 68 -18.47 16.48 0.45
C ASN A 68 -17.91 16.06 -0.92
N ILE A 69 -18.09 14.79 -1.24
CA ILE A 69 -17.58 14.22 -2.50
C ILE A 69 -18.32 14.84 -3.70
N PRO A 70 -17.61 15.43 -4.67
CA PRO A 70 -18.25 16.03 -5.83
C PRO A 70 -19.09 15.02 -6.63
N LYS A 71 -20.32 15.40 -6.96
CA LYS A 71 -21.26 14.53 -7.71
C LYS A 71 -20.72 14.13 -9.08
N SER A 72 -19.89 14.99 -9.69
CA SER A 72 -19.25 14.79 -10.99
C SER A 72 -18.25 13.64 -11.04
N LEU A 73 -17.75 13.16 -9.89
CA LEU A 73 -16.80 12.06 -9.86
C LEU A 73 -17.44 10.72 -10.21
N THR A 74 -16.68 9.87 -10.90
CA THR A 74 -17.06 8.49 -11.20
C THR A 74 -17.19 7.65 -9.94
N SER A 75 -17.95 6.56 -9.97
CA SER A 75 -18.09 5.65 -8.83
C SER A 75 -16.75 5.12 -8.32
N LEU A 76 -15.79 4.90 -9.23
CA LEU A 76 -14.43 4.47 -8.89
C LEU A 76 -13.69 5.53 -8.08
N GLN A 77 -13.68 6.78 -8.55
CA GLN A 77 -13.04 7.90 -7.84
C GLN A 77 -13.66 8.13 -6.47
N LYS A 78 -15.00 8.07 -6.37
CA LYS A 78 -15.71 8.19 -5.08
C LYS A 78 -15.30 7.06 -4.12
N GLY A 79 -15.16 5.85 -4.63
CA GLY A 79 -14.67 4.70 -3.86
C GLY A 79 -13.26 4.92 -3.32
N PHE A 80 -12.32 5.38 -4.16
CA PHE A 80 -10.95 5.69 -3.70
C PHE A 80 -10.92 6.75 -2.60
N ILE A 81 -11.68 7.84 -2.74
CA ILE A 81 -11.78 8.87 -1.70
C ILE A 81 -12.32 8.28 -0.39
N ALA A 82 -13.37 7.45 -0.45
CA ALA A 82 -13.91 6.79 0.73
C ALA A 82 -12.90 5.85 1.40
N TYR A 83 -12.13 5.11 0.60
CA TYR A 83 -11.06 4.23 1.07
C TYR A 83 -9.92 5.00 1.73
N GLU A 84 -9.42 6.07 1.09
CA GLU A 84 -8.34 6.89 1.63
C GLU A 84 -8.75 7.58 2.93
N ALA A 85 -9.96 8.15 2.97
CA ALA A 85 -10.49 8.75 4.18
C ALA A 85 -10.68 7.73 5.30
N SER A 86 -11.19 6.53 4.99
CA SER A 86 -11.36 5.49 6.02
C SER A 86 -10.04 5.00 6.58
N LYS A 87 -9.02 4.82 5.72
CA LYS A 87 -7.66 4.46 6.16
C LYS A 87 -7.02 5.55 7.01
N THR A 88 -7.16 6.82 6.60
CA THR A 88 -6.64 7.98 7.33
C THR A 88 -7.26 8.08 8.72
N ILE A 89 -8.59 8.16 8.80
CA ILE A 89 -9.31 8.34 10.06
C ILE A 89 -9.09 7.14 10.98
N SER A 90 -9.09 5.93 10.43
CA SER A 90 -8.88 4.71 11.22
C SER A 90 -7.48 4.65 11.83
N GLU A 91 -6.44 5.02 11.10
CA GLU A 91 -5.07 5.06 11.64
C GLU A 91 -4.93 6.16 12.71
N GLN A 92 -5.46 7.37 12.45
CA GLN A 92 -5.46 8.46 13.43
C GLN A 92 -6.17 8.08 14.73
N LYS A 93 -7.35 7.43 14.63
CA LYS A 93 -8.12 6.96 15.79
C LYS A 93 -7.40 5.85 16.54
N ALA A 94 -6.71 4.95 15.84
CA ALA A 94 -5.88 3.93 16.48
C ALA A 94 -4.75 4.54 17.31
N TRP A 95 -3.98 5.49 16.75
CA TRP A 95 -2.93 6.18 17.48
C TRP A 95 -3.46 7.00 18.66
N ALA A 96 -4.59 7.69 18.50
CA ALA A 96 -5.24 8.42 19.58
C ALA A 96 -5.68 7.47 20.71
N TRP A 97 -6.31 6.34 20.37
CA TRP A 97 -6.75 5.35 21.33
C TRP A 97 -5.58 4.77 22.13
N VAL A 98 -4.46 4.41 21.47
CA VAL A 98 -3.25 3.90 22.14
C VAL A 98 -2.67 4.95 23.09
N LYS A 99 -2.62 6.22 22.65
CA LYS A 99 -2.15 7.32 23.49
C LYS A 99 -3.03 7.53 24.72
N GLU A 100 -4.35 7.45 24.57
CA GLU A 100 -5.31 7.67 25.65
C GLU A 100 -5.38 6.49 26.64
N ASN A 101 -5.30 5.26 26.15
CA ASN A 101 -5.53 4.05 26.95
C ASN A 101 -4.25 3.40 27.47
N GLN A 102 -3.08 3.73 26.91
CA GLN A 102 -1.77 3.21 27.32
C GLN A 102 -1.78 1.67 27.48
N PRO A 103 -2.11 0.91 26.42
CA PRO A 103 -2.21 -0.54 26.52
C PRO A 103 -0.87 -1.19 26.86
N ASN A 104 -0.91 -2.44 27.33
CA ASN A 104 0.26 -3.22 27.73
C ASN A 104 1.07 -3.81 26.55
N PHE A 105 0.76 -3.41 25.32
CA PHE A 105 1.45 -3.84 24.10
C PHE A 105 2.08 -2.64 23.37
N GLY A 106 3.19 -2.88 22.67
CA GLY A 106 3.69 -1.93 21.69
C GLY A 106 2.79 -1.86 20.46
N PHE A 107 2.53 -0.66 19.95
CA PHE A 107 1.70 -0.43 18.76
C PHE A 107 2.55 0.08 17.61
N SER A 108 2.38 -0.49 16.43
CA SER A 108 3.02 0.01 15.22
C SER A 108 2.09 -0.11 14.03
N THR A 109 2.30 0.71 13.01
CA THR A 109 1.57 0.58 11.75
C THR A 109 2.53 0.23 10.63
N VAL A 110 2.09 -0.61 9.69
CA VAL A 110 2.82 -0.82 8.44
C VAL A 110 2.03 -0.11 7.34
N VAL A 111 2.63 0.93 6.78
CA VAL A 111 2.06 1.75 5.72
C VAL A 111 2.59 1.23 4.39
N ALA A 112 1.74 0.54 3.64
CA ALA A 112 2.10 -0.06 2.36
C ALA A 112 1.43 0.65 1.17
N PRO A 113 2.13 0.84 0.03
CA PRO A 113 1.54 1.33 -1.20
C PRO A 113 0.93 0.15 -2.00
N ALA A 114 1.12 0.07 -3.32
CA ALA A 114 0.67 -1.08 -4.09
C ALA A 114 1.45 -2.35 -3.68
N ILE A 115 0.74 -3.37 -3.21
CA ILE A 115 1.32 -4.66 -2.89
C ILE A 115 1.28 -5.52 -4.17
N LEU A 116 2.45 -5.78 -4.72
CA LEU A 116 2.64 -6.56 -5.95
C LEU A 116 3.40 -7.86 -5.64
N GLY A 117 3.48 -8.75 -6.61
CA GLY A 117 4.22 -9.99 -6.52
C GLY A 117 3.34 -11.22 -6.55
N ARG A 118 3.97 -12.37 -6.31
CA ARG A 118 3.33 -13.68 -6.43
C ARG A 118 2.16 -13.81 -5.46
N PRO A 119 0.95 -14.18 -5.92
CA PRO A 119 -0.09 -14.63 -5.01
C PRO A 119 0.29 -15.99 -4.40
N LEU A 120 0.07 -16.15 -3.09
CA LEU A 120 0.22 -17.44 -2.40
C LEU A 120 -0.46 -18.62 -3.12
N SER A 121 -1.64 -18.41 -3.71
CA SER A 121 -2.31 -19.43 -4.54
C SER A 121 -3.20 -18.78 -5.59
N VAL A 122 -2.75 -18.76 -6.85
CA VAL A 122 -3.57 -18.27 -7.98
C VAL A 122 -4.91 -19.01 -8.03
N GLU A 123 -4.91 -20.33 -7.82
CA GLU A 123 -6.13 -21.16 -7.85
C GLU A 123 -7.17 -20.73 -6.80
N LYS A 124 -6.75 -20.43 -5.57
CA LYS A 124 -7.68 -20.17 -4.45
C LYS A 124 -8.01 -18.70 -4.26
N GLN A 125 -7.12 -17.80 -4.64
CA GLN A 125 -7.26 -16.37 -4.35
C GLN A 125 -7.18 -15.47 -5.60
N GLY A 126 -6.83 -16.04 -6.76
CA GLY A 126 -6.49 -15.28 -7.95
C GLY A 126 -5.37 -14.29 -7.66
N HIS A 127 -5.54 -13.09 -8.21
CA HIS A 127 -4.73 -11.92 -7.92
C HIS A 127 -5.58 -10.88 -7.20
N PRO A 128 -5.46 -10.71 -5.89
CA PRO A 128 -6.26 -9.75 -5.15
C PRO A 128 -5.76 -8.31 -5.37
N ALA A 129 -6.71 -7.38 -5.45
CA ALA A 129 -6.46 -5.94 -5.44
C ALA A 129 -5.37 -5.49 -6.45
N SER A 130 -4.28 -4.87 -5.99
CA SER A 130 -3.22 -4.30 -6.82
C SER A 130 -2.42 -5.34 -7.59
N SER A 131 -2.28 -6.57 -7.08
CA SER A 131 -1.60 -7.66 -7.81
C SER A 131 -2.33 -8.11 -9.07
N ALA A 132 -3.63 -7.80 -9.21
CA ALA A 132 -4.39 -8.10 -10.43
C ALA A 132 -3.96 -7.24 -11.62
N ILE A 133 -3.39 -6.07 -11.34
CA ILE A 133 -3.18 -5.05 -12.34
C ILE A 133 -2.06 -5.46 -13.33
N PRO A 134 -0.86 -5.89 -12.89
CA PRO A 134 0.16 -6.37 -13.83
C PRO A 134 -0.33 -7.57 -14.67
N VAL A 135 -1.16 -8.44 -14.11
CA VAL A 135 -1.75 -9.60 -14.80
C VAL A 135 -2.67 -9.18 -15.92
N LYS A 136 -3.63 -8.29 -15.62
CA LYS A 136 -4.53 -7.74 -16.64
C LYS A 136 -3.78 -7.00 -17.74
N LEU A 137 -2.74 -6.24 -17.40
CA LEU A 137 -1.91 -5.56 -18.39
C LEU A 137 -1.17 -6.57 -19.28
N PHE A 138 -0.68 -7.67 -18.70
CA PHE A 138 0.00 -8.74 -19.42
C PHE A 138 -0.94 -9.52 -20.35
N GLU A 139 -2.15 -9.84 -19.90
CA GLU A 139 -3.13 -10.66 -20.63
C GLU A 139 -3.89 -9.86 -21.70
N ASP A 140 -4.50 -8.74 -21.31
CA ASP A 140 -5.57 -8.08 -22.07
C ASP A 140 -5.11 -6.81 -22.84
N ASN A 141 -3.80 -6.56 -22.92
CA ASN A 141 -3.24 -5.39 -23.64
C ASN A 141 -3.92 -4.07 -23.21
N ALA A 142 -4.32 -3.99 -21.94
CA ALA A 142 -5.39 -3.14 -21.44
C ALA A 142 -5.10 -1.63 -21.57
N ALA A 143 -5.55 -1.04 -22.69
CA ALA A 143 -5.40 0.37 -23.03
C ALA A 143 -6.10 1.33 -22.04
N GLU A 144 -6.96 0.82 -21.15
CA GLU A 144 -7.55 1.58 -20.05
C GLU A 144 -6.50 2.02 -19.01
N PHE A 145 -5.34 1.36 -18.97
CA PHE A 145 -4.30 1.60 -17.96
C PHE A 145 -3.28 2.69 -18.30
N LYS A 146 -3.06 2.96 -19.60
CA LYS A 146 -3.44 4.26 -20.14
C LYS A 146 -3.07 5.52 -19.36
N TYR A 147 -4.01 5.83 -18.47
CA TYR A 147 -4.17 7.09 -17.79
C TYR A 147 -3.77 7.02 -16.33
N MET A 148 -3.23 5.89 -15.87
CA MET A 148 -2.76 5.78 -14.50
C MET A 148 -1.40 6.44 -14.34
N SER A 149 -1.31 7.20 -13.26
CA SER A 149 -0.12 7.90 -12.84
C SER A 149 0.97 6.91 -12.40
N ARG A 150 2.17 7.44 -12.18
CA ARG A 150 3.20 6.73 -11.44
C ARG A 150 2.73 6.52 -10.01
N PHE A 151 3.19 5.44 -9.39
CA PHE A 151 2.85 5.12 -7.99
C PHE A 151 4.05 4.48 -7.30
N PHE A 152 3.87 4.00 -6.06
CA PHE A 152 4.87 3.23 -5.34
C PHE A 152 4.42 1.78 -5.17
N TYR A 153 5.39 0.86 -5.09
CA TYR A 153 5.12 -0.54 -4.82
C TYR A 153 5.89 -1.05 -3.61
N VAL A 154 5.48 -2.23 -3.16
CA VAL A 154 6.24 -3.14 -2.31
C VAL A 154 5.87 -4.57 -2.67
N SER A 155 6.82 -5.51 -2.56
CA SER A 155 6.49 -6.91 -2.77
C SER A 155 5.64 -7.47 -1.62
N GLY A 156 4.76 -8.42 -1.91
CA GLY A 156 3.96 -9.14 -0.91
C GLY A 156 4.82 -9.85 0.13
N GLU A 157 5.98 -10.36 -0.29
CA GLU A 157 6.95 -11.01 0.60
C GLU A 157 7.60 -9.99 1.55
N ASP A 158 8.04 -8.84 1.04
CA ASP A 158 8.68 -7.81 1.88
C ASP A 158 7.71 -7.23 2.89
N VAL A 159 6.49 -6.89 2.46
CA VAL A 159 5.50 -6.34 3.39
C VAL A 159 5.11 -7.36 4.46
N GLY A 160 5.03 -8.64 4.11
CA GLY A 160 4.83 -9.73 5.08
C GLY A 160 5.97 -9.81 6.10
N LEU A 161 7.22 -9.76 5.64
CA LEU A 161 8.38 -9.80 6.52
C LEU A 161 8.50 -8.56 7.42
N ILE A 162 8.12 -7.38 6.90
CA ILE A 162 8.05 -6.14 7.68
C ILE A 162 7.00 -6.24 8.79
N HIS A 163 5.84 -6.86 8.54
CA HIS A 163 4.85 -7.12 9.60
C HIS A 163 5.41 -8.05 10.68
N VAL A 164 6.14 -9.10 10.29
CA VAL A 164 6.82 -9.99 11.25
C VAL A 164 7.85 -9.20 12.05
N ALA A 165 8.70 -8.40 11.40
CA ALA A 165 9.69 -7.57 12.06
C ALA A 165 9.03 -6.62 13.07
N ALA A 166 7.90 -6.01 12.73
CA ALA A 166 7.17 -5.13 13.64
C ALA A 166 6.64 -5.86 14.90
N LEU A 167 6.34 -7.15 14.78
CA LEU A 167 5.91 -7.99 15.90
C LEU A 167 7.05 -8.52 16.76
N VAL A 168 8.26 -8.74 16.20
CA VAL A 168 9.33 -9.49 16.92
C VAL A 168 10.61 -8.70 17.15
N HIS A 169 10.86 -7.64 16.38
CA HIS A 169 12.09 -6.87 16.52
C HIS A 169 12.07 -6.08 17.84
N PRO A 170 13.13 -6.15 18.67
CA PRO A 170 13.14 -5.55 20.00
C PRO A 170 12.95 -4.03 19.98
N ASP A 171 13.55 -3.35 18.99
CA ASP A 171 13.53 -1.89 18.88
C ASP A 171 12.32 -1.31 18.12
N VAL A 172 11.30 -2.13 17.83
CA VAL A 172 10.04 -1.68 17.20
C VAL A 172 8.92 -1.68 18.22
N GLY A 173 7.89 -0.85 18.09
CA GLY A 173 6.73 -0.92 18.98
C GLY A 173 6.03 0.41 19.29
N ASN A 174 6.45 1.51 18.65
CA ASN A 174 5.77 2.80 18.74
C ASN A 174 6.07 3.68 17.52
N GLU A 175 5.93 3.10 16.31
CA GLU A 175 6.30 3.77 15.06
C GLU A 175 5.37 3.44 13.89
N ARG A 176 5.33 4.33 12.89
CA ARG A 176 4.74 4.07 11.57
C ARG A 176 5.86 3.62 10.63
N ILE A 177 5.75 2.41 10.07
CA ILE A 177 6.76 1.79 9.24
C ILE A 177 6.36 1.92 7.78
N PHE A 178 7.09 2.73 7.04
CA PHE A 178 6.78 3.06 5.65
C PHE A 178 7.41 2.02 4.71
N ALA A 179 6.62 1.05 4.28
CA ALA A 179 7.03 -0.08 3.44
C ALA A 179 6.97 0.27 1.94
N TYR A 180 7.76 1.26 1.52
CA TYR A 180 7.82 1.72 0.11
C TYR A 180 9.10 1.22 -0.55
N ALA A 181 9.02 0.19 -1.40
CA ALA A 181 10.20 -0.35 -2.09
C ALA A 181 10.77 0.65 -3.09
N GLY A 182 9.92 1.20 -3.96
CA GLY A 182 10.30 2.23 -4.92
C GLY A 182 9.12 2.72 -5.76
N PRO A 183 9.34 3.75 -6.59
CA PRO A 183 8.34 4.20 -7.55
C PRO A 183 8.27 3.24 -8.74
N TYR A 184 7.12 3.20 -9.40
CA TYR A 184 6.94 2.52 -10.68
C TYR A 184 6.01 3.31 -11.59
N SER A 185 6.07 2.97 -12.87
CA SER A 185 5.12 3.31 -13.90
C SER A 185 4.74 2.03 -14.66
N TRP A 186 3.69 2.14 -15.46
CA TRP A 186 3.23 1.07 -16.35
C TRP A 186 4.27 0.76 -17.42
N ASN A 187 5.03 1.75 -17.86
CA ASN A 187 6.13 1.58 -18.82
C ASN A 187 7.22 0.66 -18.25
N ASP A 188 7.47 0.69 -16.93
CA ASP A 188 8.42 -0.21 -16.27
C ASP A 188 7.94 -1.68 -16.33
N TRP A 189 6.63 -1.90 -16.20
CA TRP A 189 6.05 -3.23 -16.36
C TRP A 189 6.08 -3.67 -17.82
N LEU A 190 5.70 -2.80 -18.76
CA LEU A 190 5.73 -3.09 -20.19
C LEU A 190 7.14 -3.45 -20.66
N LYS A 191 8.16 -2.72 -20.18
CA LYS A 191 9.57 -3.06 -20.42
C LYS A 191 9.88 -4.48 -19.96
N THR A 192 9.57 -4.79 -18.70
CA THR A 192 9.77 -6.13 -18.11
C THR A 192 9.06 -7.21 -18.93
N PHE A 193 7.82 -6.96 -19.36
CA PHE A 193 7.04 -7.91 -20.15
C PHE A 193 7.61 -8.17 -21.54
N ARG A 194 8.10 -7.12 -22.23
CA ARG A 194 8.75 -7.24 -23.54
C ARG A 194 10.07 -8.02 -23.45
N GLU A 195 10.81 -7.85 -22.35
CA GLU A 195 12.05 -8.60 -22.09
C GLU A 195 11.76 -10.09 -21.80
N LEU A 196 10.72 -10.38 -21.02
CA LEU A 196 10.32 -11.75 -20.69
C LEU A 196 9.63 -12.49 -21.85
N CYS A 197 8.93 -11.75 -22.73
CA CYS A 197 8.12 -12.33 -23.81
C CYS A 197 8.30 -11.54 -25.13
N PRO A 198 9.47 -11.60 -25.79
CA PRO A 198 9.77 -10.78 -26.97
C PRO A 198 8.88 -11.09 -28.19
N GLY A 199 8.23 -12.27 -28.22
CA GLY A 199 7.28 -12.64 -29.28
C GLY A 199 5.86 -12.12 -29.05
N LYS A 200 5.52 -11.65 -27.85
CA LYS A 200 4.19 -11.13 -27.53
C LYS A 200 4.14 -9.61 -27.78
N LYS A 201 3.07 -9.16 -28.43
CA LYS A 201 2.81 -7.72 -28.61
C LYS A 201 2.16 -7.15 -27.35
N PHE A 202 2.72 -6.05 -26.87
CA PHE A 202 2.22 -5.25 -25.75
C PHE A 202 1.91 -3.83 -26.25
N PRO A 203 1.18 -2.98 -25.49
CA PRO A 203 0.92 -1.60 -25.87
C PRO A 203 2.23 -0.82 -25.95
N ASP A 204 2.21 0.32 -26.64
CA ASP A 204 3.29 1.30 -26.58
C ASP A 204 3.35 1.97 -25.20
N ASP A 205 4.50 2.58 -24.90
CA ASP A 205 4.70 3.32 -23.66
C ASP A 205 3.77 4.54 -23.58
N ALA A 206 3.21 4.77 -22.39
CA ALA A 206 2.40 5.96 -22.14
C ALA A 206 3.32 7.20 -21.96
N PRO A 207 3.02 8.32 -22.64
CA PRO A 207 3.81 9.54 -22.55
C PRO A 207 3.61 10.24 -21.20
N GLY A 208 4.60 11.02 -20.76
CA GLY A 208 4.49 11.90 -19.58
C GLY A 208 4.60 11.19 -18.23
N LEU A 209 5.22 10.01 -18.18
CA LEU A 209 5.48 9.24 -16.95
C LEU A 209 6.95 9.32 -16.47
N ASP A 210 7.71 10.29 -16.97
CA ASP A 210 9.14 10.50 -16.69
C ASP A 210 9.42 11.52 -15.57
N TYR A 211 8.40 12.07 -14.92
CA TYR A 211 8.53 13.02 -13.82
C TYR A 211 9.00 12.38 -12.51
N ALA A 212 9.88 13.02 -11.73
CA ALA A 212 10.37 12.46 -10.47
C ALA A 212 9.25 12.24 -9.42
N MET A 213 9.33 11.14 -8.65
CA MET A 213 8.38 10.90 -7.53
C MET A 213 8.91 11.50 -6.23
N SER A 214 8.01 11.86 -5.31
CA SER A 214 8.39 12.40 -3.99
C SER A 214 9.30 11.42 -3.24
N LYS A 215 10.30 11.95 -2.52
CA LYS A 215 11.07 11.15 -1.57
C LYS A 215 10.17 10.69 -0.42
N ILE A 216 10.26 9.43 -0.03
CA ILE A 216 9.57 8.88 1.14
C ILE A 216 10.52 8.93 2.34
N GLU A 217 10.23 9.78 3.32
CA GLU A 217 10.97 9.82 4.58
C GLU A 217 10.63 8.59 5.43
N GLY A 218 11.63 8.04 6.14
CA GLY A 218 11.44 6.85 6.97
C GLY A 218 11.41 5.53 6.21
N ARG A 219 11.49 5.53 4.87
CA ARG A 219 11.61 4.31 4.04
C ARG A 219 12.77 3.42 4.49
N GLU A 220 13.90 4.03 4.83
CA GLU A 220 15.12 3.35 5.28
C GLU A 220 14.92 2.55 6.58
N ARG A 221 13.90 2.88 7.37
CA ARG A 221 13.54 2.10 8.56
C ARG A 221 13.02 0.74 8.15
N ALA A 222 12.10 0.67 7.19
CA ALA A 222 11.59 -0.59 6.65
C ALA A 222 12.68 -1.40 5.93
N GLU A 223 13.54 -0.74 5.16
CA GLU A 223 14.67 -1.39 4.46
C GLU A 223 15.64 -2.04 5.44
N ARG A 224 15.97 -1.36 6.54
CA ARG A 224 16.82 -1.91 7.61
C ARG A 224 16.15 -3.07 8.34
N LEU A 225 14.85 -3.00 8.61
CA LEU A 225 14.13 -4.14 9.19
C LEU A 225 14.18 -5.37 8.28
N LEU A 226 14.10 -5.20 6.94
CA LEU A 226 14.31 -6.31 6.02
C LEU A 226 15.73 -6.89 6.12
N ILE A 227 16.75 -6.03 6.26
CA ILE A 227 18.14 -6.45 6.46
C ILE A 227 18.31 -7.23 7.76
N ASP A 228 17.76 -6.73 8.86
CA ASP A 228 17.80 -7.39 10.17
C ASP A 228 17.07 -8.75 10.13
N MET A 229 16.07 -8.89 9.25
CA MET A 229 15.35 -10.14 8.99
C MET A 229 16.02 -11.04 7.94
N GLY A 230 17.23 -10.71 7.49
CA GLY A 230 18.07 -11.55 6.62
C GLY A 230 17.92 -11.34 5.12
N LYS A 231 17.19 -10.31 4.66
CA LYS A 231 17.14 -9.91 3.24
C LYS A 231 18.24 -8.89 2.91
N PRO A 232 18.66 -8.74 1.65
CA PRO A 232 19.60 -7.68 1.26
C PRO A 232 18.96 -6.27 1.24
N GLY A 233 17.64 -6.18 1.32
CA GLY A 233 16.84 -4.96 1.19
C GLY A 233 15.48 -5.28 0.58
N PHE A 234 14.80 -4.27 0.02
CA PHE A 234 13.56 -4.47 -0.74
C PHE A 234 13.81 -5.28 -2.03
N MET A 235 12.85 -6.12 -2.40
CA MET A 235 12.79 -6.78 -3.70
C MET A 235 12.66 -5.73 -4.81
N GLY A 236 13.43 -5.90 -5.89
CA GLY A 236 13.40 -5.00 -7.04
C GLY A 236 12.09 -5.08 -7.82
N LEU A 237 11.79 -4.04 -8.62
CA LEU A 237 10.53 -3.93 -9.35
C LEU A 237 10.39 -5.04 -10.39
N GLU A 238 11.45 -5.26 -11.18
CA GLU A 238 11.49 -6.31 -12.22
C GLU A 238 11.22 -7.69 -11.62
N GLU A 239 11.90 -8.03 -10.52
CA GLU A 239 11.72 -9.30 -9.80
C GLU A 239 10.30 -9.43 -9.24
N THR A 240 9.78 -8.37 -8.62
CA THR A 240 8.41 -8.33 -8.09
C THR A 240 7.37 -8.55 -9.19
N VAL A 241 7.52 -7.86 -10.31
CA VAL A 241 6.59 -7.94 -11.45
C VAL A 241 6.68 -9.30 -12.13
N LYS A 242 7.89 -9.84 -12.34
CA LYS A 242 8.11 -11.18 -12.85
C LYS A 242 7.41 -12.22 -11.97
N ALA A 243 7.58 -12.13 -10.65
CA ALA A 243 6.91 -13.02 -9.70
C ALA A 243 5.38 -12.90 -9.76
N ASN A 244 4.85 -11.69 -10.03
CA ASN A 244 3.42 -11.43 -10.16
C ASN A 244 2.79 -12.15 -11.38
N ILE A 245 3.54 -12.30 -12.48
CA ILE A 245 3.05 -12.92 -13.72
C ILE A 245 3.65 -14.30 -14.01
N GLU A 246 4.41 -14.88 -13.09
CA GLU A 246 5.22 -16.09 -13.36
C GLU A 246 4.39 -17.26 -13.93
N HIS A 247 3.19 -17.48 -13.40
CA HIS A 247 2.23 -18.48 -13.88
C HIS A 247 1.75 -18.30 -15.33
N LEU A 248 1.99 -17.14 -15.95
CA LEU A 248 1.61 -16.80 -17.33
C LEU A 248 2.80 -16.89 -18.31
N LEU A 249 4.01 -17.15 -17.81
CA LEU A 249 5.23 -17.23 -18.62
C LEU A 249 5.46 -18.62 -19.24
N ALA A 250 4.54 -19.56 -19.03
CA ALA A 250 4.61 -20.95 -19.50
C ALA A 250 4.13 -21.11 -20.95
#